data_AF-A0A388PJ26-F1
#
_entry.id   AF-A0A388PJ26-F1
#
_cell.length_a   1.000
_cell.length_b   1.000
_cell.length_c   1.000
_cell.angle_alpha   90.00
_cell.angle_beta   90.00
_cell.angle_gamma   90.00
#
_symmetry.space_group_name_H-M   'P 1'
#
loop_
_entity.id
_entity.type
_entity.pdbx_description
1 polymer ?
#
loop_
_entity_poly.entity_id
_entity_poly.type
_entity_poly.pdbx_seq_one_letter_code
_entity_poly.pdbx_strand_id
1 'polypeptide(L)'
;MRLAFLLGVAGVAGLLASPTETAKRSRADIEAGLKALEAKHRAAPETPPPKETKEAATSAEKPKAGGKAAKGAAADLVIKPDEMKRARAELLRLNGYRYLCGLDADVKLKDEYLLSCKFGAYLCSVLGHIEHTPPQPAGMDDLIFKKGYEGTSHSNLFYTSGPDGLTGSVDGYMDDSDEKNVGRVGHRRWCLNPGMGFTGFGQVRGFSAMWSFDGAGAGAGARGPVCFPAAGFWPLSFYRMRTAWSISADPGRFVFDDKAAPKVYLLGGSDRFPAEVKGLKELKLADVRVSREGIGTPQCLIFRPDVTPRRGTRVGVSVPLKGWTSPNLEYVVEFY
;
A
#
# COMPACT_ATOMS: atom_id res chain seq x y z
N MET A 1 45.43 49.62 18.38
CA MET A 1 44.55 48.92 17.41
C MET A 1 45.46 48.09 16.51
N ARG A 2 45.39 46.76 16.35
CA ARG A 2 44.47 45.70 16.80
C ARG A 2 45.33 44.44 17.00
N LEU A 3 45.10 43.75 18.11
CA LEU A 3 45.61 42.41 18.40
C LEU A 3 44.84 41.40 17.53
N ALA A 4 45.53 40.52 16.80
CA ALA A 4 44.92 39.38 16.14
C ALA A 4 45.07 38.15 17.04
N PHE A 5 43.96 37.73 17.64
CA PHE A 5 43.84 36.51 18.46
C PHE A 5 43.70 35.31 17.52
N LEU A 6 44.67 34.38 17.52
CA LEU A 6 44.48 33.03 16.99
C LEU A 6 43.76 32.21 18.08
N LEU A 7 42.47 31.98 17.90
CA LEU A 7 41.74 30.94 18.63
C LEU A 7 41.85 29.63 17.84
N GLY A 8 42.59 28.67 18.40
CA GLY A 8 42.52 27.27 18.00
C GLY A 8 41.15 26.70 18.36
N VAL A 9 40.41 26.27 17.35
CA VAL A 9 39.18 25.50 17.56
C VAL A 9 39.60 24.05 17.76
N ALA A 10 39.52 23.59 19.02
CA ALA A 10 39.61 22.19 19.37
C ALA A 10 38.52 21.41 18.63
N GLY A 11 38.93 20.41 17.85
CA GLY A 11 38.03 19.47 17.20
C GLY A 11 37.30 18.66 18.26
N VAL A 12 36.04 19.02 18.51
CA VAL A 12 35.11 18.12 19.17
C VAL A 12 34.74 17.08 18.12
N ALA A 13 35.27 15.88 18.28
CA ALA A 13 34.76 14.70 17.61
C ALA A 13 33.30 14.56 18.02
N GLY A 14 32.39 15.06 17.18
CA GLY A 14 30.97 14.86 17.35
C GLY A 14 30.71 13.36 17.37
N LEU A 15 30.22 12.85 18.49
CA LEU A 15 29.63 11.52 18.58
C LEU A 15 28.72 11.35 17.36
N LEU A 16 29.09 10.42 16.49
CA LEU A 16 28.31 10.02 15.33
C LEU A 16 26.90 9.69 15.82
N ALA A 17 25.93 10.50 15.40
CA ALA A 17 24.53 10.27 15.66
C ALA A 17 24.13 8.93 15.04
N SER A 18 24.04 7.89 15.87
CA SER A 18 23.33 6.65 15.56
C SER A 18 21.89 7.02 15.17
N PRO A 19 21.33 6.47 14.07
CA PRO A 19 20.07 6.95 13.52
C PRO A 19 18.92 6.66 14.48
N THR A 20 18.47 7.72 15.16
CA THR A 20 17.35 7.76 16.09
C THR A 20 16.04 8.15 15.39
N GLU A 21 15.96 8.05 14.06
CA GLU A 21 14.86 8.62 13.27
C GLU A 21 14.10 7.62 12.40
N THR A 22 14.27 6.32 12.62
CA THR A 22 13.26 5.33 12.21
C THR A 22 12.16 5.27 13.28
N ALA A 23 11.28 6.29 13.19
CA ALA A 23 10.01 6.54 13.89
C ALA A 23 10.02 6.75 15.42
N LYS A 24 10.20 8.02 15.82
CA LYS A 24 9.89 8.61 17.15
C LYS A 24 8.38 8.67 17.48
N ARG A 25 7.50 7.89 16.84
CA ARG A 25 6.06 7.93 17.14
C ARG A 25 5.75 6.99 18.29
N SER A 26 5.33 7.54 19.41
CA SER A 26 4.85 6.75 20.54
C SER A 26 3.58 5.99 20.14
N ARG A 27 3.22 4.97 20.92
CA ARG A 27 1.94 4.27 20.76
C ARG A 27 0.76 5.26 20.81
N ALA A 28 0.81 6.25 21.69
CA ALA A 28 -0.21 7.28 21.81
C ALA A 28 -0.33 8.13 20.54
N ASP A 29 0.79 8.47 19.89
CA ASP A 29 0.79 9.21 18.63
C ASP A 29 0.11 8.40 17.51
N ILE A 30 0.45 7.11 17.41
CA ILE A 30 -0.16 6.21 16.40
C ILE A 30 -1.67 6.09 16.63
N GLU A 31 -2.10 5.83 17.87
CA GLU A 31 -3.51 5.70 18.22
C GLU A 31 -4.27 7.01 17.97
N ALA A 32 -3.68 8.16 18.34
CA ALA A 32 -4.28 9.47 18.09
C ALA A 32 -4.42 9.77 16.60
N GLY A 33 -3.40 9.45 15.79
CA GLY A 33 -3.44 9.66 14.35
C GLY A 33 -4.47 8.79 13.64
N LEU A 34 -4.55 7.49 13.98
CA LEU A 34 -5.58 6.60 13.45
C LEU A 34 -6.99 7.09 13.84
N LYS A 35 -7.19 7.49 15.09
CA LYS A 35 -8.46 8.08 15.56
C LYS A 35 -8.80 9.38 14.83
N ALA A 36 -7.82 10.21 14.52
CA ALA A 36 -8.01 11.44 13.75
C ALA A 36 -8.44 11.14 12.31
N LEU A 37 -7.88 10.11 11.67
CA LEU A 37 -8.31 9.64 10.34
C LEU A 37 -9.76 9.13 10.36
N GLU A 38 -10.13 8.34 11.37
CA GLU A 38 -11.50 7.87 11.56
C GLU A 38 -12.49 9.03 11.77
N ALA A 39 -12.11 10.01 12.60
CA ALA A 39 -12.93 11.19 12.87
C ALA A 39 -13.11 12.04 11.60
N LYS A 40 -12.03 12.26 10.83
CA LYS A 40 -12.07 12.95 9.53
C LYS A 40 -12.96 12.21 8.54
N HIS A 41 -12.83 10.89 8.45
CA HIS A 41 -13.67 10.06 7.60
C HIS A 41 -15.16 10.18 7.97
N ARG A 42 -15.49 10.15 9.27
CA ARG A 42 -16.87 10.26 9.76
C ARG A 42 -17.47 11.65 9.54
N ALA A 43 -16.66 12.71 9.68
CA ALA A 43 -17.08 14.09 9.48
C ALA A 43 -17.19 14.48 7.99
N ALA A 44 -16.51 13.76 7.09
CA ALA A 44 -16.59 14.03 5.66
C ALA A 44 -18.02 13.81 5.14
N PRO A 45 -18.56 14.74 4.32
CA PRO A 45 -19.90 14.61 3.77
C PRO A 45 -20.02 13.32 2.97
N GLU A 46 -21.23 12.75 2.93
CA GLU A 46 -21.49 11.62 2.05
C GLU A 46 -21.23 12.03 0.60
N THR A 47 -20.28 11.36 -0.04
CA THR A 47 -20.02 11.52 -1.47
C THR A 47 -21.12 10.77 -2.23
N PRO A 48 -22.01 11.46 -2.94
CA PRO A 48 -23.00 10.78 -3.76
C PRO A 48 -22.28 9.96 -4.84
N PRO A 49 -22.89 8.87 -5.35
CA PRO A 49 -22.33 8.16 -6.49
C PRO A 49 -22.11 9.10 -7.69
N PRO A 50 -21.03 8.93 -8.47
CA PRO A 50 -20.76 9.77 -9.64
C PRO A 50 -21.95 9.78 -10.60
N LYS A 51 -22.39 10.96 -11.04
CA LYS A 51 -23.59 11.13 -11.89
C LYS A 51 -23.47 10.37 -13.23
N GLU A 52 -22.25 10.29 -13.76
CA GLU A 52 -21.88 9.63 -15.02
C GLU A 52 -22.17 8.13 -15.03
N THR A 53 -22.33 7.50 -13.85
CA THR A 53 -22.72 6.08 -13.74
C THR A 53 -24.09 5.79 -14.38
N LYS A 54 -25.01 6.77 -14.38
CA LYS A 54 -26.34 6.63 -14.98
C LYS A 54 -26.31 6.80 -16.51
N GLU A 55 -25.40 7.63 -17.02
CA GLU A 55 -25.22 7.84 -18.47
C GLU A 55 -24.52 6.64 -19.12
N ALA A 56 -23.56 6.05 -18.41
CA ALA A 56 -22.91 4.81 -18.83
C ALA A 56 -23.87 3.60 -18.79
N ALA A 57 -24.80 3.57 -17.82
CA ALA A 57 -25.84 2.53 -17.75
C ALA A 57 -26.89 2.66 -18.86
N THR A 58 -27.34 3.87 -19.17
CA THR A 58 -28.35 4.12 -20.23
C THR A 58 -27.79 3.90 -21.65
N SER A 59 -26.50 4.12 -21.86
CA SER A 59 -25.83 3.75 -23.13
C SER A 59 -25.66 2.23 -23.29
N ALA A 60 -25.47 1.49 -22.20
CA ALA A 60 -25.40 0.02 -22.20
C ALA A 60 -26.76 -0.68 -22.47
N GLU A 61 -27.89 0.03 -22.33
CA GLU A 61 -29.24 -0.51 -22.61
C GLU A 61 -29.70 -0.34 -24.07
N LYS A 62 -29.04 0.50 -24.89
CA LYS A 62 -29.45 0.69 -26.28
C LYS A 62 -29.13 -0.54 -27.13
N PRO A 63 -30.12 -1.20 -27.78
CA PRO A 63 -29.84 -2.30 -28.68
C PRO A 63 -29.12 -1.79 -29.93
N LYS A 64 -27.97 -2.38 -30.28
CA LYS A 64 -27.41 -2.27 -31.63
C LYS A 64 -27.97 -3.38 -32.51
N ALA A 65 -28.18 -3.07 -33.79
CA ALA A 65 -28.83 -3.94 -34.78
C ALA A 65 -28.25 -5.36 -34.74
N GLY A 66 -29.09 -6.34 -34.39
CA GLY A 66 -28.79 -7.78 -34.45
C GLY A 66 -28.38 -8.47 -33.14
N GLY A 67 -28.20 -7.75 -32.02
CA GLY A 67 -27.82 -8.35 -30.73
C GLY A 67 -28.91 -8.27 -29.66
N LYS A 68 -29.11 -9.35 -28.88
CA LYS A 68 -29.91 -9.28 -27.64
C LYS A 68 -29.23 -8.31 -26.67
N ALA A 69 -30.00 -7.40 -26.08
CA ALA A 69 -29.53 -6.60 -24.95
C ALA A 69 -29.01 -7.52 -23.84
N ALA A 70 -27.83 -7.22 -23.29
CA ALA A 70 -27.32 -7.89 -22.10
C ALA A 70 -28.18 -7.50 -20.89
N LYS A 71 -29.34 -8.15 -20.74
CA LYS A 71 -30.23 -7.96 -19.58
C LYS A 71 -29.41 -8.12 -18.29
N GLY A 72 -29.24 -7.02 -17.54
CA GLY A 72 -28.51 -6.98 -16.26
C GLY A 72 -27.19 -6.19 -16.26
N ALA A 73 -26.58 -5.91 -17.42
CA ALA A 73 -25.30 -5.17 -17.48
C ALA A 73 -25.41 -3.72 -16.96
N ALA A 74 -26.50 -3.02 -17.30
CA ALA A 74 -26.68 -1.63 -16.93
C ALA A 74 -26.81 -1.42 -15.40
N ALA A 75 -27.51 -2.30 -14.70
CA ALA A 75 -27.64 -2.23 -13.24
C ALA A 75 -26.31 -2.53 -12.53
N ASP A 76 -25.49 -3.41 -13.11
CA ASP A 76 -24.17 -3.74 -12.57
C ASP A 76 -23.13 -2.64 -12.80
N LEU A 77 -23.35 -1.72 -13.75
CA LEU A 77 -22.43 -0.61 -14.03
C LEU A 77 -22.73 0.66 -13.22
N VAL A 78 -23.85 0.69 -12.50
CA VAL A 78 -24.18 1.80 -11.59
C VAL A 78 -23.49 1.60 -10.25
N ILE A 79 -22.78 2.63 -9.78
CA ILE A 79 -22.25 2.66 -8.41
C ILE A 79 -23.40 2.98 -7.46
N LYS A 80 -23.64 2.09 -6.50
CA LYS A 80 -24.74 2.23 -5.54
C LYS A 80 -24.30 3.00 -4.28
N PRO A 81 -25.21 3.65 -3.54
CA PRO A 81 -24.86 4.35 -2.29
C PRO A 81 -24.15 3.48 -1.26
N ASP A 82 -24.53 2.20 -1.13
CA ASP A 82 -23.88 1.25 -0.23
C ASP A 82 -22.47 0.86 -0.71
N GLU A 83 -22.25 0.80 -2.04
CA GLU A 83 -20.91 0.63 -2.62
C GLU A 83 -20.01 1.84 -2.34
N MET A 84 -20.55 3.06 -2.41
CA MET A 84 -19.81 4.26 -2.01
C MET A 84 -19.43 4.24 -0.53
N LYS A 85 -20.31 3.75 0.34
CA LYS A 85 -19.99 3.57 1.76
C LYS A 85 -18.85 2.58 1.97
N ARG A 86 -18.86 1.45 1.25
CA ARG A 86 -17.76 0.46 1.27
C ARG A 86 -16.46 1.02 0.71
N ALA A 87 -16.51 1.72 -0.42
CA ALA A 87 -15.35 2.40 -1.01
C ALA A 87 -14.70 3.40 -0.04
N ARG A 88 -15.50 4.18 0.68
CA ARG A 88 -14.99 5.10 1.71
C ARG A 88 -14.33 4.34 2.89
N ALA A 89 -14.87 3.19 3.28
CA ALA A 89 -14.31 2.37 4.35
C ALA A 89 -12.95 1.76 3.93
N GLU A 90 -12.85 1.24 2.71
CA GLU A 90 -11.57 0.76 2.15
C GLU A 90 -10.56 1.91 1.96
N LEU A 91 -11.01 3.11 1.57
CA LEU A 91 -10.13 4.29 1.54
C LEU A 91 -9.57 4.64 2.93
N LEU A 92 -10.42 4.62 3.97
CA LEU A 92 -9.97 4.83 5.34
C LEU A 92 -8.93 3.78 5.74
N ARG A 93 -9.16 2.51 5.36
CA ARG A 93 -8.23 1.42 5.61
C ARG A 93 -6.88 1.65 4.91
N LEU A 94 -6.89 2.04 3.64
CA LEU A 94 -5.69 2.38 2.87
C LEU A 94 -4.92 3.53 3.52
N ASN A 95 -5.59 4.62 3.85
CA ASN A 95 -4.96 5.76 4.52
C ASN A 95 -4.42 5.39 5.91
N GLY A 96 -5.06 4.45 6.62
CA GLY A 96 -4.53 3.88 7.87
C GLY A 96 -3.17 3.19 7.67
N TYR A 97 -3.05 2.31 6.67
CA TYR A 97 -1.77 1.68 6.33
C TYR A 97 -0.71 2.70 5.92
N ARG A 98 -1.08 3.69 5.10
CA ARG A 98 -0.18 4.77 4.66
C ARG A 98 0.34 5.57 5.85
N TYR A 99 -0.54 5.95 6.77
CA TYR A 99 -0.17 6.63 8.02
C TYR A 99 0.78 5.78 8.85
N LEU A 100 0.49 4.50 9.06
CA LEU A 100 1.37 3.58 9.80
C LEU A 100 2.76 3.48 9.14
N CYS A 101 2.82 3.51 7.81
CA CYS A 101 4.08 3.49 7.05
C CYS A 101 4.78 4.86 6.96
N GLY A 102 4.25 5.90 7.60
CA GLY A 102 4.85 7.25 7.59
C GLY A 102 4.66 8.00 6.28
N LEU A 103 3.70 7.58 5.45
CA LEU A 103 3.27 8.27 4.24
C LEU A 103 2.16 9.27 4.54
N ASP A 104 1.93 10.19 3.61
CA ASP A 104 0.74 11.01 3.62
C ASP A 104 -0.53 10.14 3.50
N ALA A 105 -1.47 10.39 4.40
CA ALA A 105 -2.71 9.65 4.59
C ALA A 105 -3.94 10.48 4.19
N ASP A 106 -3.78 11.35 3.19
CA ASP A 106 -4.84 12.16 2.57
C ASP A 106 -5.19 11.71 1.14
N VAL A 107 -5.03 10.43 0.81
CA VAL A 107 -5.52 9.90 -0.47
C VAL A 107 -7.03 10.09 -0.54
N LYS A 108 -7.54 10.56 -1.68
CA LYS A 108 -8.96 10.85 -1.91
C LYS A 108 -9.56 9.99 -3.00
N LEU A 109 -10.88 9.80 -2.94
CA LEU A 109 -11.62 9.20 -4.06
C LEU A 109 -11.68 10.22 -5.20
N LYS A 110 -11.54 9.71 -6.43
CA LYS A 110 -11.74 10.45 -7.66
C LYS A 110 -12.82 9.76 -8.49
N ASP A 111 -13.81 10.52 -8.94
CA ASP A 111 -15.01 9.99 -9.60
C ASP A 111 -14.68 9.20 -10.87
N GLU A 112 -13.72 9.66 -11.67
CA GLU A 112 -13.29 8.97 -12.88
C GLU A 112 -12.64 7.61 -12.55
N TYR A 113 -11.90 7.53 -11.44
CA TYR A 113 -11.27 6.28 -10.99
C TYR A 113 -12.30 5.31 -10.39
N LEU A 114 -13.28 5.82 -9.63
CA LEU A 114 -14.41 5.02 -9.16
C LEU A 114 -15.13 4.35 -10.34
N LEU A 115 -15.40 5.12 -11.39
CA LEU A 115 -16.06 4.63 -12.59
C LEU A 115 -15.19 3.60 -13.33
N SER A 116 -13.91 3.87 -13.60
CA SER A 116 -13.02 2.91 -14.26
C SER A 116 -12.90 1.60 -13.47
N CYS A 117 -12.72 1.66 -12.15
CA CYS A 117 -12.67 0.47 -11.30
C CYS A 117 -13.97 -0.34 -11.33
N LYS A 118 -15.13 0.33 -11.38
CA LYS A 118 -16.43 -0.34 -11.48
C LYS A 118 -16.53 -1.16 -12.78
N PHE A 119 -16.10 -0.56 -13.90
CA PHE A 119 -16.06 -1.23 -15.20
C PHE A 119 -15.01 -2.34 -15.25
N GLY A 120 -13.86 -2.16 -14.60
CA GLY A 120 -12.84 -3.22 -14.50
C GLY A 120 -13.32 -4.43 -13.73
N ALA A 121 -14.00 -4.22 -12.60
CA ALA A 121 -14.63 -5.28 -11.84
C ALA A 121 -15.75 -5.98 -12.65
N TYR A 122 -16.55 -5.22 -13.41
CA TYR A 122 -17.53 -5.79 -14.32
C TYR A 122 -16.88 -6.71 -15.36
N LEU A 123 -15.79 -6.27 -16.00
CA LEU A 123 -15.07 -7.06 -17.00
C LEU A 123 -14.51 -8.36 -16.42
N CYS A 124 -13.87 -8.31 -15.24
CA CYS A 124 -13.43 -9.52 -14.53
C CYS A 124 -14.62 -10.45 -14.22
N SER A 125 -15.77 -9.88 -13.82
CA SER A 125 -16.96 -10.68 -13.53
C SER A 125 -17.54 -11.39 -14.75
N VAL A 126 -17.41 -10.81 -15.95
CA VAL A 126 -17.82 -11.43 -17.22
C VAL A 126 -16.87 -12.59 -17.57
N LEU A 127 -15.58 -12.44 -17.28
CA LEU A 127 -14.56 -13.47 -17.50
C LEU A 127 -14.58 -14.59 -16.44
N GLY A 128 -15.16 -14.32 -15.27
CA GLY A 128 -15.19 -15.25 -14.14
C GLY A 128 -13.85 -15.41 -13.41
N HIS A 129 -12.85 -14.57 -13.70
CA HIS A 129 -11.56 -14.54 -13.03
C HIS A 129 -10.92 -13.14 -13.10
N ILE A 130 -9.90 -12.92 -12.27
CA ILE A 130 -9.09 -11.69 -12.29
C ILE A 130 -8.13 -11.75 -13.49
N GLU A 131 -8.12 -10.70 -14.31
CA GLU A 131 -7.19 -10.53 -15.43
C GLU A 131 -6.89 -9.03 -15.59
N HIS A 132 -5.62 -8.66 -15.67
CA HIS A 132 -5.20 -7.26 -15.80
C HIS A 132 -5.26 -6.76 -17.25
N THR A 133 -4.98 -7.65 -18.22
CA THR A 133 -5.00 -7.34 -19.65
C THR A 133 -5.99 -8.24 -20.39
N PRO A 134 -7.29 -8.12 -20.09
CA PRO A 134 -8.30 -9.02 -20.63
C PRO A 134 -8.52 -8.81 -22.13
N PRO A 135 -8.71 -9.88 -22.93
CA PRO A 135 -9.22 -9.74 -24.29
C PRO A 135 -10.67 -9.27 -24.25
N GLN A 136 -11.14 -8.63 -25.33
CA GLN A 136 -12.54 -8.22 -25.44
C GLN A 136 -13.46 -9.45 -25.51
N PRO A 137 -14.40 -9.62 -24.57
CA PRO A 137 -15.37 -10.72 -24.64
C PRO A 137 -16.27 -10.59 -25.86
N ALA A 138 -16.63 -11.72 -26.47
CA ALA A 138 -17.49 -11.75 -27.64
C ALA A 138 -18.83 -11.05 -27.37
N GLY A 139 -19.20 -10.09 -28.23
CA GLY A 139 -20.45 -9.34 -28.12
C GLY A 139 -20.46 -8.23 -27.05
N MET A 140 -19.34 -7.96 -26.37
CA MET A 140 -19.22 -6.80 -25.49
C MET A 140 -19.08 -5.50 -26.28
N ASP A 141 -19.81 -4.46 -25.87
CA ASP A 141 -19.71 -3.13 -26.48
C ASP A 141 -18.31 -2.52 -26.27
N ASP A 142 -17.76 -1.91 -27.32
CA ASP A 142 -16.39 -1.38 -27.35
C ASP A 142 -16.13 -0.30 -26.28
N LEU A 143 -17.12 0.53 -25.94
CA LEU A 143 -16.96 1.56 -24.92
C LEU A 143 -16.89 0.95 -23.53
N ILE A 144 -17.75 -0.05 -23.26
CA ILE A 144 -17.72 -0.82 -22.00
C ILE A 144 -16.39 -1.56 -21.88
N PHE A 145 -15.95 -2.24 -22.95
CA PHE A 145 -14.69 -2.94 -22.96
C PHE A 145 -13.51 -2.00 -22.72
N LYS A 146 -13.41 -0.89 -23.46
CA LYS A 146 -12.32 0.08 -23.31
C LYS A 146 -12.22 0.63 -21.89
N LYS A 147 -13.36 0.97 -21.28
CA LYS A 147 -13.41 1.48 -19.90
C LYS A 147 -13.08 0.38 -18.87
N GLY A 148 -13.55 -0.85 -19.12
CA GLY A 148 -13.23 -2.01 -18.29
C GLY A 148 -11.76 -2.37 -18.34
N TYR A 149 -11.18 -2.39 -19.54
CA TYR A 149 -9.76 -2.63 -19.76
C TYR A 149 -8.90 -1.58 -19.05
N GLU A 150 -9.26 -0.29 -19.16
CA GLU A 150 -8.61 0.78 -18.39
C GLU A 150 -8.66 0.47 -16.88
N GLY A 151 -9.82 0.07 -16.37
CA GLY A 151 -10.00 -0.32 -14.98
C GLY A 151 -9.12 -1.51 -14.56
N THR A 152 -9.06 -2.58 -15.34
CA THR A 152 -8.26 -3.76 -15.00
C THR A 152 -6.76 -3.52 -15.10
N SER A 153 -6.31 -2.76 -16.09
CA SER A 153 -4.88 -2.58 -16.36
C SER A 153 -4.20 -1.54 -15.47
N HIS A 154 -4.96 -0.73 -14.71
CA HIS A 154 -4.44 0.33 -13.84
C HIS A 154 -4.76 0.14 -12.35
N SER A 155 -5.34 -1.01 -11.99
CA SER A 155 -5.83 -1.27 -10.64
C SER A 155 -5.19 -2.49 -10.02
N ASN A 156 -5.11 -2.49 -8.69
CA ASN A 156 -5.07 -3.73 -7.93
C ASN A 156 -6.44 -4.40 -8.08
N LEU A 157 -6.46 -5.72 -8.28
CA LEU A 157 -7.69 -6.50 -8.49
C LEU A 157 -7.85 -7.53 -7.38
N PHE A 158 -9.09 -7.73 -6.92
CA PHE A 158 -9.41 -8.66 -5.84
C PHE A 158 -10.69 -9.44 -6.16
N TYR A 159 -10.82 -10.60 -5.52
CA TYR A 159 -11.98 -11.47 -5.65
C TYR A 159 -12.33 -12.09 -4.31
N THR A 160 -13.63 -12.13 -4.03
CA THR A 160 -14.23 -12.89 -2.94
C THR A 160 -15.36 -13.74 -3.51
N SER A 161 -15.64 -14.88 -2.85
CA SER A 161 -16.76 -15.73 -3.24
C SER A 161 -18.13 -15.15 -2.90
N GLY A 162 -18.19 -14.07 -2.11
CA GLY A 162 -19.41 -13.36 -1.77
C GLY A 162 -19.76 -12.26 -2.78
N PRO A 163 -20.96 -11.65 -2.67
CA PRO A 163 -21.35 -10.56 -3.57
C PRO A 163 -20.59 -9.24 -3.31
N ASP A 164 -20.02 -9.10 -2.11
CA ASP A 164 -19.18 -7.95 -1.73
C ASP A 164 -17.73 -8.22 -2.13
N GLY A 165 -17.26 -7.42 -3.08
CA GLY A 165 -15.89 -7.49 -3.60
C GLY A 165 -14.92 -6.57 -2.86
N LEU A 166 -15.42 -5.55 -2.14
CA LEU A 166 -14.59 -4.48 -1.58
C LEU A 166 -14.13 -4.77 -0.17
N THR A 167 -15.02 -5.27 0.69
CA THR A 167 -14.72 -5.40 2.12
C THR A 167 -13.50 -6.31 2.34
N GLY A 168 -12.44 -5.74 2.90
CA GLY A 168 -11.18 -6.44 3.18
C GLY A 168 -10.22 -6.53 1.98
N SER A 169 -10.57 -5.95 0.83
CA SER A 169 -9.70 -5.94 -0.36
C SER A 169 -8.37 -5.24 -0.08
N VAL A 170 -8.37 -4.11 0.64
CA VAL A 170 -7.13 -3.42 1.01
C VAL A 170 -6.25 -4.27 1.94
N ASP A 171 -6.85 -5.02 2.86
CA ASP A 171 -6.08 -5.96 3.70
C ASP A 171 -5.46 -7.09 2.88
N GLY A 172 -6.17 -7.58 1.86
CA GLY A 172 -5.63 -8.54 0.89
C GLY A 172 -4.43 -7.97 0.13
N TYR A 173 -4.57 -6.76 -0.41
CA TYR A 173 -3.50 -6.06 -1.12
C TYR A 173 -2.29 -5.78 -0.22
N MET A 174 -2.50 -5.51 1.06
CA MET A 174 -1.42 -5.24 2.00
C MET A 174 -0.73 -6.51 2.50
N ASP A 175 -1.44 -7.64 2.60
CA ASP A 175 -0.82 -8.92 2.96
C ASP A 175 0.07 -9.44 1.82
N ASP A 176 -0.44 -9.57 0.60
CA ASP A 176 0.33 -9.82 -0.64
C ASP A 176 1.38 -10.94 -0.57
N SER A 177 1.15 -11.90 0.32
CA SER A 177 2.17 -12.85 0.79
C SER A 177 1.97 -14.26 0.26
N ASP A 178 0.94 -14.51 -0.53
CA ASP A 178 0.77 -15.80 -1.17
C ASP A 178 1.87 -16.06 -2.20
N GLU A 179 2.00 -17.32 -2.61
CA GLU A 179 3.06 -17.81 -3.48
C GLU A 179 3.16 -17.07 -4.82
N LYS A 180 2.02 -16.60 -5.37
CA LYS A 180 1.99 -15.92 -6.67
C LYS A 180 2.46 -14.47 -6.57
N ASN A 181 2.30 -13.86 -5.40
CA ASN A 181 2.51 -12.44 -5.20
C ASN A 181 3.79 -12.08 -4.43
N VAL A 182 4.23 -12.95 -3.51
CA VAL A 182 5.37 -12.69 -2.61
C VAL A 182 6.66 -12.33 -3.35
N GLY A 183 6.81 -12.77 -4.61
CA GLY A 183 7.96 -12.44 -5.44
C GLY A 183 8.14 -10.95 -5.73
N ARG A 184 7.06 -10.16 -5.66
CA ARG A 184 7.05 -8.74 -6.03
C ARG A 184 6.32 -7.83 -5.04
N VAL A 185 5.41 -8.38 -4.22
CA VAL A 185 4.48 -7.67 -3.33
C VAL A 185 3.86 -6.44 -4.01
N GLY A 186 3.37 -6.66 -5.22
CA GLY A 186 2.99 -5.61 -6.14
C GLY A 186 1.79 -4.79 -5.68
N HIS A 187 0.76 -5.46 -5.15
CA HIS A 187 -0.44 -4.79 -4.67
C HIS A 187 -0.10 -3.87 -3.49
N ARG A 188 0.72 -4.36 -2.55
CA ARG A 188 1.18 -3.58 -1.40
C ARG A 188 1.98 -2.36 -1.84
N ARG A 189 2.89 -2.53 -2.80
CA ARG A 189 3.72 -1.45 -3.33
C ARG A 189 2.89 -0.36 -4.01
N TRP A 190 1.78 -0.73 -4.66
CA TRP A 190 0.82 0.25 -5.17
C TRP A 190 0.07 0.99 -4.05
N CYS A 191 -0.45 0.28 -3.04
CA CYS A 191 -1.08 0.91 -1.86
C CYS A 191 -0.15 1.91 -1.15
N LEU A 192 1.14 1.55 -1.05
CA LEU A 192 2.18 2.35 -0.41
C LEU A 192 2.97 3.23 -1.39
N ASN A 193 2.48 3.46 -2.61
CA ASN A 193 3.10 4.38 -3.54
C ASN A 193 3.12 5.79 -2.94
N PRO A 194 4.30 6.40 -2.68
CA PRO A 194 4.37 7.73 -2.09
C PRO A 194 3.73 8.82 -2.95
N GLY A 195 3.70 8.63 -4.28
CA GLY A 195 3.12 9.58 -5.22
C GLY A 195 1.60 9.50 -5.37
N MET A 196 0.92 8.56 -4.70
CA MET A 196 -0.54 8.44 -4.78
C MET A 196 -1.21 9.58 -4.02
N GLY A 197 -2.02 10.38 -4.72
CA GLY A 197 -2.91 11.39 -4.16
C GLY A 197 -4.39 11.05 -4.32
N PHE A 198 -4.73 10.27 -5.34
CA PHE A 198 -6.09 9.82 -5.61
C PHE A 198 -6.16 8.31 -5.85
N THR A 199 -7.33 7.74 -5.57
CA THR A 199 -7.69 6.36 -5.94
C THR A 199 -9.19 6.30 -6.25
N GLY A 200 -9.67 5.11 -6.61
CA GLY A 200 -11.08 4.81 -6.81
C GLY A 200 -11.29 3.31 -6.58
N PHE A 201 -12.48 2.97 -6.13
CA PHE A 201 -12.88 1.59 -5.85
C PHE A 201 -14.13 1.21 -6.65
N GLY A 202 -14.17 -0.01 -7.15
CA GLY A 202 -15.34 -0.54 -7.83
C GLY A 202 -15.51 -2.02 -7.55
N GLN A 203 -16.76 -2.49 -7.60
CA GLN A 203 -17.07 -3.90 -7.42
C GLN A 203 -18.21 -4.37 -8.30
N VAL A 204 -18.16 -5.63 -8.72
CA VAL A 204 -19.26 -6.36 -9.37
C VAL A 204 -19.13 -7.83 -8.99
N ARG A 205 -20.20 -8.40 -8.39
CA ARG A 205 -20.36 -9.85 -8.17
C ARG A 205 -19.12 -10.52 -7.53
N GLY A 206 -18.61 -9.93 -6.45
CA GLY A 206 -17.44 -10.44 -5.71
C GLY A 206 -16.07 -10.03 -6.28
N PHE A 207 -16.02 -9.50 -7.51
CA PHE A 207 -14.81 -8.89 -8.06
C PHE A 207 -14.72 -7.44 -7.63
N SER A 208 -13.50 -6.95 -7.41
CA SER A 208 -13.26 -5.53 -7.17
C SER A 208 -11.94 -5.05 -7.75
N ALA A 209 -11.84 -3.73 -7.86
CA ALA A 209 -10.67 -3.02 -8.34
C ALA A 209 -10.40 -1.79 -7.46
N MET A 210 -9.11 -1.51 -7.22
CA MET A 210 -8.62 -0.27 -6.62
C MET A 210 -7.61 0.41 -7.55
N TRP A 211 -7.92 1.62 -8.00
CA TRP A 211 -7.05 2.38 -8.88
C TRP A 211 -5.69 2.61 -8.22
N SER A 212 -4.63 2.21 -8.92
CA SER A 212 -3.28 2.13 -8.36
C SER A 212 -2.28 3.05 -9.08
N PHE A 213 -2.55 3.35 -10.36
CA PHE A 213 -1.65 4.12 -11.22
C PHE A 213 -1.96 5.62 -11.09
N ASP A 214 -1.79 6.15 -9.89
CA ASP A 214 -1.91 7.58 -9.59
C ASP A 214 -0.56 8.16 -9.15
N GLY A 215 -0.27 9.37 -9.63
CA GLY A 215 0.97 10.11 -9.33
C GLY A 215 0.72 11.55 -8.88
N ALA A 216 -0.52 11.93 -8.60
CA ALA A 216 -0.89 13.32 -8.30
C ALA A 216 -0.28 13.84 -6.98
N GLY A 217 0.13 12.95 -6.09
CA GLY A 217 0.79 13.25 -4.82
C GLY A 217 2.32 13.29 -4.91
N ALA A 218 2.93 13.20 -6.10
CA ALA A 218 4.39 13.09 -6.26
C ALA A 218 5.21 14.21 -5.58
N GLY A 219 4.63 15.41 -5.38
CA GLY A 219 5.26 16.52 -4.65
C GLY A 219 5.42 16.29 -3.13
N ALA A 220 4.70 15.33 -2.55
CA ALA A 220 4.76 14.98 -1.13
C ALA A 220 5.69 13.79 -0.83
N GLY A 221 6.48 13.35 -1.82
CA GLY A 221 7.21 12.07 -1.85
C GLY A 221 7.91 11.64 -0.56
N ALA A 222 7.99 10.33 -0.36
CA ALA A 222 8.63 9.73 0.81
C ALA A 222 10.09 10.21 0.93
N ARG A 223 10.42 10.83 2.06
CA ARG A 223 11.77 11.36 2.29
C ARG A 223 12.82 10.27 2.48
N GLY A 224 12.42 9.01 2.65
CA GLY A 224 13.27 7.84 2.81
C GLY A 224 12.56 6.53 2.43
N PRO A 225 13.15 5.38 2.76
CA PRO A 225 12.56 4.06 2.48
C PRO A 225 11.19 3.87 3.16
N VAL A 226 10.26 3.23 2.46
CA VAL A 226 8.94 2.87 2.98
C VAL A 226 8.98 1.42 3.45
N CYS A 227 8.93 1.24 4.76
CA CYS A 227 8.99 -0.07 5.41
C CYS A 227 7.59 -0.58 5.75
N PHE A 228 7.37 -1.88 5.58
CA PHE A 228 6.15 -2.57 6.02
C PHE A 228 6.53 -3.90 6.69
N PRO A 229 6.19 -4.11 7.97
CA PRO A 229 5.81 -3.09 8.94
C PRO A 229 6.85 -1.97 9.06
N ALA A 230 6.39 -0.76 9.37
CA ALA A 230 7.27 0.37 9.62
C ALA A 230 7.79 0.38 11.06
N ALA A 231 8.81 1.19 11.29
CA ALA A 231 9.39 1.37 12.60
C ALA A 231 8.38 1.92 13.63
N GLY A 232 8.55 1.51 14.89
CA GLY A 232 7.71 1.90 16.01
C GLY A 232 6.61 0.86 16.29
N PHE A 233 5.43 1.35 16.67
CA PHE A 233 4.31 0.52 17.09
C PHE A 233 3.43 0.12 15.90
N TRP A 234 3.13 -1.17 15.77
CA TRP A 234 2.30 -1.74 14.72
C TRP A 234 1.05 -2.43 15.29
N PRO A 235 -0.17 -1.97 14.97
CA PRO A 235 -1.38 -2.61 15.47
C PRO A 235 -1.55 -4.00 14.85
N LEU A 236 -1.87 -5.00 15.67
CA LEU A 236 -2.19 -6.36 15.20
C LEU A 236 -3.39 -6.38 14.26
N SER A 237 -4.30 -5.41 14.36
CA SER A 237 -5.43 -5.28 13.43
C SER A 237 -4.99 -4.94 12.00
N PHE A 238 -3.77 -4.46 11.78
CA PHE A 238 -3.17 -4.17 10.46
C PHE A 238 -2.08 -5.19 10.09
N TYR A 239 -2.10 -6.38 10.69
CA TYR A 239 -1.10 -7.41 10.42
C TYR A 239 -1.74 -8.80 10.32
N ARG A 240 -1.41 -9.56 9.27
CA ARG A 240 -1.81 -10.96 9.14
C ARG A 240 -0.66 -11.87 9.51
N MET A 241 -0.99 -13.06 10.03
CA MET A 241 0.05 -14.03 10.35
C MET A 241 0.85 -14.39 9.10
N ARG A 242 2.18 -14.50 9.26
CA ARG A 242 3.13 -14.88 8.19
C ARG A 242 3.23 -13.90 7.02
N THR A 243 2.72 -12.69 7.15
CA THR A 243 2.92 -11.63 6.15
C THR A 243 4.42 -11.40 5.90
N ALA A 244 4.83 -11.41 4.64
CA ALA A 244 6.17 -11.02 4.21
C ALA A 244 6.36 -9.52 4.43
N TRP A 245 7.53 -9.14 4.93
CA TRP A 245 7.93 -7.76 5.15
C TRP A 245 8.55 -7.20 3.87
N SER A 246 8.48 -5.89 3.71
CA SER A 246 8.98 -5.21 2.52
C SER A 246 9.54 -3.83 2.83
N ILE A 247 10.63 -3.46 2.14
CA ILE A 247 11.23 -2.14 2.20
C ILE A 247 11.37 -1.62 0.77
N SER A 248 10.51 -0.65 0.42
CA SER A 248 10.56 0.02 -0.87
C SER A 248 11.46 1.25 -0.76
N ALA A 249 12.46 1.39 -1.64
CA ALA A 249 13.42 2.48 -1.58
C ALA A 249 13.68 3.03 -2.98
N ASP A 250 13.62 4.36 -3.13
CA ASP A 250 13.85 5.05 -4.41
C ASP A 250 15.24 4.69 -4.98
N PRO A 251 15.34 4.01 -6.14
CA PRO A 251 16.62 3.59 -6.70
C PRO A 251 17.50 4.77 -7.15
N GLY A 252 16.95 5.98 -7.32
CA GLY A 252 17.74 7.19 -7.58
C GLY A 252 18.53 7.67 -6.35
N ARG A 253 18.19 7.18 -5.15
CA ARG A 253 18.78 7.61 -3.87
C ARG A 253 19.38 6.46 -3.08
N PHE A 254 18.78 5.28 -3.16
CA PHE A 254 19.11 4.12 -2.34
C PHE A 254 19.30 2.88 -3.19
N VAL A 255 20.24 2.00 -2.81
CA VAL A 255 20.48 0.75 -3.56
C VAL A 255 20.58 -0.42 -2.60
N PHE A 256 19.71 -1.42 -2.79
CA PHE A 256 19.90 -2.75 -2.24
C PHE A 256 20.82 -3.56 -3.14
N ASP A 257 21.72 -4.34 -2.54
CA ASP A 257 22.46 -5.38 -3.25
C ASP A 257 21.50 -6.50 -3.67
N ASP A 258 21.70 -7.13 -4.83
CA ASP A 258 20.84 -8.23 -5.29
C ASP A 258 20.88 -9.43 -4.33
N LYS A 259 21.97 -9.58 -3.57
CA LYS A 259 22.16 -10.57 -2.50
C LYS A 259 22.02 -9.95 -1.12
N ALA A 260 21.26 -8.85 -0.98
CA ALA A 260 21.00 -8.22 0.31
C ALA A 260 20.54 -9.26 1.34
N ALA A 261 21.24 -9.31 2.46
CA ALA A 261 20.99 -10.25 3.56
C ALA A 261 20.46 -9.47 4.77
N PRO A 262 19.14 -9.24 4.86
CA PRO A 262 18.54 -8.63 6.05
C PRO A 262 18.76 -9.54 7.25
N LYS A 263 18.99 -8.93 8.41
CA LYS A 263 19.06 -9.62 9.70
C LYS A 263 17.90 -9.16 10.57
N VAL A 264 17.23 -10.11 11.21
CA VAL A 264 16.05 -9.85 12.02
C VAL A 264 16.18 -10.54 13.37
N TYR A 265 15.91 -9.83 14.46
CA TYR A 265 16.12 -10.31 15.82
C TYR A 265 14.87 -10.12 16.67
N LEU A 266 14.59 -11.07 17.58
CA LEU A 266 13.66 -10.83 18.67
C LEU A 266 14.32 -9.99 19.76
N LEU A 267 13.71 -8.87 20.10
CA LEU A 267 14.23 -7.96 21.12
C LEU A 267 13.50 -8.21 22.44
N GLY A 268 14.23 -8.53 23.50
CA GLY A 268 13.69 -8.76 24.85
C GLY A 268 13.29 -7.48 25.60
N GLY A 269 12.82 -6.43 24.90
CA GLY A 269 12.41 -5.17 25.53
C GLY A 269 13.26 -3.93 25.20
N SER A 270 14.14 -3.97 24.18
CA SER A 270 14.81 -2.76 23.70
C SER A 270 13.88 -1.91 22.84
N ASP A 271 13.84 -0.59 23.07
CA ASP A 271 13.09 0.38 22.25
C ASP A 271 13.87 0.82 21.00
N ARG A 272 15.15 0.45 20.91
CA ARG A 272 16.05 0.77 19.79
C ARG A 272 16.74 -0.48 19.28
N PHE A 273 17.24 -0.43 18.05
CA PHE A 273 18.12 -1.47 17.56
C PHE A 273 19.41 -1.43 18.41
N PRO A 274 19.80 -2.54 19.07
CA PRO A 274 20.93 -2.53 19.99
C PRO A 274 22.27 -2.49 19.24
N ALA A 275 23.27 -1.82 19.82
CA ALA A 275 24.61 -1.75 19.25
C ALA A 275 25.30 -3.12 19.19
N GLU A 276 24.96 -4.02 20.12
CA GLU A 276 25.41 -5.41 20.14
C GLU A 276 24.22 -6.35 19.98
N VAL A 277 24.33 -7.29 19.04
CA VAL A 277 23.32 -8.34 18.79
C VAL A 277 23.66 -9.65 19.48
N LYS A 278 24.78 -9.72 20.18
CA LYS A 278 25.24 -10.94 20.87
C LYS A 278 24.21 -11.34 21.93
N GLY A 279 23.76 -12.59 21.87
CA GLY A 279 22.74 -13.14 22.79
C GLY A 279 21.29 -12.87 22.38
N LEU A 280 21.04 -12.08 21.33
CA LEU A 280 19.71 -11.97 20.73
C LEU A 280 19.41 -13.18 19.87
N LYS A 281 18.14 -13.57 19.83
CA LYS A 281 17.67 -14.62 18.93
C LYS A 281 17.46 -14.03 17.52
N GLU A 282 18.38 -14.35 16.62
CA GLU A 282 18.20 -14.11 15.18
C GLU A 282 17.08 -15.02 14.63
N LEU A 283 16.19 -14.44 13.84
CA LEU A 283 15.05 -15.12 13.23
C LEU A 283 15.43 -15.70 11.88
N LYS A 284 14.90 -16.90 11.59
CA LYS A 284 14.98 -17.47 10.25
C LYS A 284 14.15 -16.63 9.28
N LEU A 285 14.67 -16.42 8.08
CA LEU A 285 13.99 -15.70 7.02
C LEU A 285 13.64 -16.62 5.86
N ALA A 286 12.46 -16.42 5.29
CA ALA A 286 12.07 -16.95 3.98
C ALA A 286 11.91 -15.80 2.97
N ASP A 287 11.76 -16.13 1.69
CA ASP A 287 11.41 -15.19 0.60
C ASP A 287 12.34 -13.98 0.42
N VAL A 288 13.58 -14.07 0.91
CA VAL A 288 14.56 -12.98 0.81
C VAL A 288 14.92 -12.71 -0.65
N ARG A 289 14.56 -11.52 -1.15
CA ARG A 289 14.86 -11.10 -2.53
C ARG A 289 14.74 -9.59 -2.70
N VAL A 290 15.40 -9.05 -3.74
CA VAL A 290 15.18 -7.68 -4.22
C VAL A 290 14.37 -7.74 -5.52
N SER A 291 13.22 -7.08 -5.54
CA SER A 291 12.43 -6.87 -6.76
C SER A 291 12.73 -5.49 -7.35
N ARG A 292 12.88 -5.44 -8.68
CA ARG A 292 13.11 -4.22 -9.47
C ARG A 292 11.97 -3.91 -10.44
N GLU A 293 10.83 -4.59 -10.29
CA GLU A 293 9.67 -4.37 -11.15
C GLU A 293 9.15 -2.92 -11.00
N GLY A 294 8.63 -2.35 -12.09
CA GLY A 294 8.11 -0.98 -12.17
C GLY A 294 6.77 -0.79 -11.46
N ILE A 295 6.70 -1.15 -10.18
CA ILE A 295 5.50 -1.17 -9.35
C ILE A 295 5.67 -0.23 -8.16
N GLY A 296 4.83 0.81 -8.07
CA GLY A 296 4.99 1.87 -7.07
C GLY A 296 6.41 2.44 -7.13
N THR A 297 7.17 2.26 -6.04
CA THR A 297 8.61 2.53 -6.03
C THR A 297 9.37 1.38 -6.70
N PRO A 298 10.17 1.60 -7.77
CA PRO A 298 10.75 0.56 -8.63
C PRO A 298 12.01 -0.14 -8.04
N GLN A 299 12.02 -0.37 -6.73
CA GLN A 299 12.98 -1.23 -6.02
C GLN A 299 12.40 -1.57 -4.65
N CYS A 300 12.38 -2.87 -4.30
CA CYS A 300 11.83 -3.36 -3.04
C CYS A 300 12.62 -4.56 -2.51
N LEU A 301 13.12 -4.51 -1.28
CA LEU A 301 13.61 -5.68 -0.57
C LEU A 301 12.42 -6.38 0.10
N ILE A 302 12.28 -7.69 -0.11
CA ILE A 302 11.20 -8.53 0.43
C ILE A 302 11.84 -9.64 1.26
N PHE A 303 11.28 -9.93 2.43
CA PHE A 303 11.73 -11.03 3.30
C PHE A 303 10.63 -11.40 4.29
N ARG A 304 10.58 -12.64 4.74
CA ARG A 304 9.56 -13.14 5.68
C ARG A 304 10.21 -13.68 6.94
N PRO A 305 10.18 -12.95 8.06
CA PRO A 305 10.70 -13.46 9.32
C PRO A 305 9.79 -14.52 9.94
N ASP A 306 10.39 -15.57 10.51
CA ASP A 306 9.71 -16.56 11.34
C ASP A 306 9.39 -15.98 12.72
N VAL A 307 8.38 -15.09 12.74
CA VAL A 307 7.88 -14.42 13.94
C VAL A 307 6.40 -14.71 14.12
N THR A 308 6.01 -14.99 15.37
CA THR A 308 4.60 -14.98 15.76
C THR A 308 4.27 -13.64 16.40
N PRO A 309 3.55 -12.74 15.71
CA PRO A 309 3.22 -11.42 16.24
C PRO A 309 2.22 -11.56 17.39
N ARG A 310 2.55 -10.99 18.55
CA ARG A 310 1.67 -10.85 19.71
C ARG A 310 1.90 -9.48 20.33
N ARG A 311 0.94 -8.98 21.11
CA ARG A 311 1.11 -7.74 21.88
C ARG A 311 2.43 -7.77 22.66
N GLY A 312 3.25 -6.73 22.50
CA GLY A 312 4.59 -6.60 23.09
C GLY A 312 5.71 -7.34 22.35
N THR A 313 5.42 -8.05 21.26
CA THR A 313 6.48 -8.68 20.45
C THR A 313 7.30 -7.60 19.77
N ARG A 314 8.59 -7.53 20.10
CA ARG A 314 9.53 -6.58 19.50
C ARG A 314 10.50 -7.28 18.58
N VAL A 315 10.66 -6.72 17.39
CA VAL A 315 11.51 -7.24 16.34
C VAL A 315 12.44 -6.14 15.85
N GLY A 316 13.75 -6.38 15.91
CA GLY A 316 14.76 -5.50 15.33
C GLY A 316 15.10 -5.96 13.93
N VAL A 317 15.20 -5.02 12.99
CA VAL A 317 15.60 -5.25 11.60
C VAL A 317 16.86 -4.45 11.31
N SER A 318 17.84 -5.09 10.68
CA SER A 318 19.05 -4.46 10.14
C SER A 318 19.25 -4.90 8.70
N VAL A 319 19.26 -3.95 7.76
CA VAL A 319 19.35 -4.22 6.33
C VAL A 319 20.46 -3.37 5.70
N PRO A 320 21.41 -3.97 4.97
CA PRO A 320 22.37 -3.20 4.17
C PRO A 320 21.65 -2.33 3.13
N LEU A 321 21.89 -1.02 3.14
CA LEU A 321 21.26 -0.08 2.22
C LEU A 321 22.23 1.03 1.82
N LYS A 322 22.73 0.98 0.59
CA LYS A 322 23.61 2.04 0.06
C LYS A 322 22.81 3.32 -0.11
N GLY A 323 23.43 4.46 0.18
CA GLY A 323 22.78 5.78 0.16
C GLY A 323 22.01 6.11 1.45
N TRP A 324 21.90 5.16 2.39
CA TRP A 324 21.45 5.45 3.75
C TRP A 324 22.57 6.12 4.57
N THR A 325 22.19 6.81 5.65
CA THR A 325 23.13 7.59 6.49
C THR A 325 24.11 6.71 7.28
N SER A 326 23.79 5.43 7.42
CA SER A 326 24.63 4.37 7.99
C SER A 326 24.73 3.21 7.01
N PRO A 327 25.72 2.30 7.16
CA PRO A 327 25.84 1.12 6.31
C PRO A 327 24.57 0.26 6.23
N ASN A 328 23.82 0.21 7.34
CA ASN A 328 22.55 -0.50 7.45
C ASN A 328 21.41 0.48 7.79
N LEU A 329 20.25 0.25 7.20
CA LEU A 329 18.96 0.73 7.69
C LEU A 329 18.55 -0.16 8.88
N GLU A 330 18.42 0.45 10.06
CA GLU A 330 18.08 -0.24 11.30
C GLU A 330 16.82 0.34 11.92
N TYR A 331 15.91 -0.55 12.36
CA TYR A 331 14.67 -0.14 12.99
C TYR A 331 14.07 -1.25 13.87
N VAL A 332 13.12 -0.86 14.73
CA VAL A 332 12.38 -1.77 15.60
C VAL A 332 10.90 -1.70 15.27
N VAL A 333 10.24 -2.86 15.26
CA VAL A 333 8.78 -2.99 15.18
C VAL A 333 8.29 -3.61 16.49
N GLU A 334 7.32 -2.97 17.14
CA GLU A 334 6.59 -3.52 18.28
C GLU A 334 5.13 -3.77 17.92
N PHE A 335 4.67 -5.02 18.02
CA PHE A 335 3.26 -5.35 17.79
C PHE A 335 2.39 -5.05 19.02
N TYR A 336 1.20 -4.47 18.83
CA TYR A 336 0.26 -4.15 19.93
C TYR A 336 -1.21 -4.30 19.58
#